data_AF-A0A938JEM4-F1
#
_entry.id   AF-A0A938JEM4-F1
#
_cell.length_a   1.000
_cell.length_b   1.000
_cell.length_c   1.000
_cell.angle_alpha   90.00
_cell.angle_beta   90.00
_cell.angle_gamma   90.00
#
_symmetry.space_group_name_H-M   'P 1'
#
loop_
_entity.id
_entity.type
_entity.pdbx_description
1 polymer ?
#
loop_
_entity_poly.entity_id
_entity_poly.type
_entity_poly.pdbx_seq_one_letter_code
_entity_poly.pdbx_strand_id
1 'polypeptide(L)'
;MRRPIPLLLSVATAVTLLAGGAVMSAPAATGAPRPTVPLPTIAPIPGDRIFTGALQDLDAAGYDESEYSVTLASPRVYSYVGATTRVRSQAAPRSPQGQYRSRIIVRAPRDKAAFNGRVLVEMMNTTSQVDLDIAWQHAR
;
A
#
# COMPACT_ATOMS: atom_id res chain seq x y z
N MET A 1 6.18 43.95 44.78
CA MET A 1 6.24 45.26 44.11
C MET A 1 5.75 45.10 42.67
N ARG A 2 4.52 45.52 42.38
CA ARG A 2 3.93 45.52 41.04
C ARG A 2 3.95 46.97 40.53
N ARG A 3 4.68 47.24 39.45
CA ARG A 3 4.69 48.57 38.81
C ARG A 3 3.63 48.58 37.68
N PRO A 4 2.75 49.58 37.60
CA PRO A 4 1.78 49.70 36.52
C PRO A 4 2.46 50.25 35.26
N ILE A 5 2.16 49.67 34.09
CA ILE A 5 2.55 50.20 32.79
C ILE A 5 1.29 50.82 32.16
N PRO A 6 1.33 52.10 31.72
CA PRO A 6 0.16 52.78 31.21
C PRO A 6 -0.20 52.29 29.80
N LEU A 7 -1.51 52.14 29.57
CA LEU A 7 -2.13 52.01 28.26
C LEU A 7 -1.82 53.27 27.43
N LEU A 8 -1.21 53.10 26.27
CA LEU A 8 -1.23 54.09 25.20
C LEU A 8 -1.90 53.44 23.98
N LEU A 9 -3.14 53.87 23.73
CA LEU A 9 -3.80 53.69 22.45
C LEU A 9 -2.97 54.38 21.36
N SER A 10 -2.71 53.67 20.28
CA SER A 10 -2.32 54.29 19.01
C SER A 10 -3.05 53.55 17.90
N VAL A 11 -4.13 54.18 17.45
CA VAL A 11 -4.83 53.88 16.20
C VAL A 11 -3.91 54.38 15.08
N ALA A 12 -3.45 53.49 14.21
CA ALA A 12 -2.83 53.85 12.94
C ALA A 12 -3.41 52.97 11.83
N THR A 13 -4.04 53.66 10.89
CA THR A 13 -4.83 53.13 9.78
C THR A 13 -3.95 52.49 8.69
N ALA A 14 -4.56 51.54 8.00
CA ALA A 14 -4.04 50.63 6.97
C ALA A 14 -3.19 51.21 5.83
N VAL A 15 -2.21 50.41 5.38
CA VAL A 15 -1.88 50.27 3.96
C VAL A 15 -1.78 48.77 3.66
N THR A 16 -2.85 48.20 3.10
CA THR A 16 -2.87 46.82 2.61
C THR A 16 -2.20 46.80 1.24
N LEU A 17 -0.94 46.36 1.17
CA LEU A 17 -0.26 46.13 -0.10
C LEU A 17 -0.75 44.79 -0.68
N LEU A 18 -1.72 44.83 -1.61
CA LEU A 18 -2.05 43.68 -2.45
C LEU A 18 -0.88 43.43 -3.42
N ALA A 19 0.14 42.69 -2.96
CA ALA A 19 1.11 42.08 -3.85
C ALA A 19 0.41 40.91 -4.56
N GLY A 20 0.03 41.13 -5.82
CA GLY A 20 -0.42 40.07 -6.72
C GLY A 20 0.69 39.04 -6.90
N GLY A 21 0.70 38.01 -6.06
CA GLY A 21 1.54 36.85 -6.23
C GLY A 21 1.05 36.09 -7.46
N ALA A 22 1.77 36.25 -8.58
CA ALA A 22 1.65 35.33 -9.70
C ALA A 22 2.02 33.94 -9.19
N VAL A 23 1.00 33.10 -8.97
CA VAL A 23 1.19 31.65 -8.80
C VAL A 23 1.78 31.12 -10.10
N MET A 24 3.10 30.99 -10.13
CA MET A 24 3.79 30.22 -11.15
C MET A 24 3.34 28.77 -10.97
N SER A 25 2.44 28.31 -11.86
CA SER A 25 2.13 26.89 -11.98
C SER A 25 3.42 26.15 -12.31
N ALA A 26 3.95 25.40 -11.34
CA ALA A 26 5.05 24.48 -11.62
C ALA A 26 4.56 23.47 -12.68
N PRO A 27 5.34 23.22 -13.75
CA PRO A 27 4.97 22.18 -14.70
C PRO A 27 4.81 20.86 -13.94
N ALA A 28 3.71 20.16 -14.18
CA ALA A 28 3.52 18.82 -13.66
C ALA A 28 4.74 18.00 -14.06
N ALA A 29 5.48 17.49 -13.06
CA ALA A 29 6.59 16.59 -13.33
C ALA A 29 6.03 15.46 -14.20
N THR A 30 6.50 15.38 -15.44
CA THR A 30 6.24 14.23 -16.31
C THR A 30 6.84 13.03 -15.58
N GLY A 31 5.98 12.24 -14.95
CA GLY A 31 6.39 11.09 -14.17
C GLY A 31 7.31 10.23 -15.03
N ALA A 32 8.48 9.87 -14.49
CA ALA A 32 9.39 8.96 -15.15
C ALA A 32 8.59 7.72 -15.65
N PRO A 33 8.89 7.20 -16.85
CA PRO A 33 8.18 6.04 -17.38
C PRO A 33 8.11 4.94 -16.32
N ARG A 34 6.90 4.56 -15.92
CA ARG A 34 6.72 3.48 -14.95
C ARG A 34 7.28 2.21 -15.62
N PRO A 35 8.24 1.51 -14.99
CA PRO A 35 8.76 0.29 -15.56
C PRO A 35 7.60 -0.70 -15.76
N THR A 36 7.43 -1.19 -16.98
CA THR A 36 6.49 -2.27 -17.26
C THR A 36 7.02 -3.54 -16.61
N VAL A 37 6.35 -3.98 -15.55
CA VAL A 37 6.67 -5.23 -14.88
C VAL A 37 5.83 -6.34 -15.52
N PRO A 38 6.44 -7.44 -15.99
CA PRO A 38 5.68 -8.59 -16.47
C PRO A 38 4.70 -9.06 -15.39
N LEU A 39 3.44 -9.23 -15.76
CA LEU A 39 2.43 -9.72 -14.83
C LEU A 39 2.75 -11.17 -14.42
N PRO A 40 2.50 -11.54 -13.16
CA PRO A 40 2.61 -12.93 -12.74
C PRO A 40 1.49 -13.75 -13.36
N THR A 41 1.69 -15.07 -13.42
CA THR A 41 0.60 -16.01 -13.66
C THR A 41 -0.12 -16.29 -12.35
N ILE A 42 -1.45 -16.20 -12.37
CA ILE A 42 -2.30 -16.50 -11.22
C ILE A 42 -3.11 -17.76 -11.51
N ALA A 43 -3.14 -18.70 -10.55
CA ALA A 43 -3.96 -19.90 -10.64
C ALA A 43 -4.63 -20.18 -9.29
N PRO A 44 -5.91 -20.59 -9.27
CA PRO A 44 -6.59 -20.95 -8.03
C PRO A 44 -5.89 -22.11 -7.34
N ILE A 45 -5.83 -22.07 -6.01
CA ILE A 45 -5.45 -23.21 -5.19
C ILE A 45 -6.76 -23.90 -4.76
N PRO A 46 -7.01 -25.14 -5.20
CA PRO A 46 -8.23 -25.85 -4.84
C PRO A 46 -8.18 -26.30 -3.37
N GLY A 47 -9.32 -26.19 -2.68
CA GLY A 47 -9.46 -26.63 -1.29
C GLY A 47 -10.74 -26.07 -0.67
N ASP A 48 -11.24 -26.73 0.36
CA ASP A 48 -12.37 -26.29 1.18
C ASP A 48 -11.93 -25.46 2.40
N ARG A 49 -10.63 -25.52 2.74
CA ARG A 49 -10.03 -24.78 3.86
C ARG A 49 -8.75 -24.09 3.44
N ILE A 50 -8.72 -22.78 3.69
CA ILE A 50 -7.54 -21.95 3.50
C ILE A 50 -6.76 -21.94 4.81
N PHE A 51 -5.49 -22.33 4.74
CA PHE A 51 -4.58 -22.16 5.89
C PHE A 51 -4.49 -20.67 6.18
N THR A 52 -4.78 -20.25 7.41
CA THR A 52 -4.96 -18.84 7.82
C THR A 52 -6.12 -18.13 7.11
N GLY A 53 -7.20 -18.86 6.81
CA GLY A 53 -8.47 -18.28 6.36
C GLY A 53 -9.10 -17.36 7.42
N ALA A 54 -10.12 -16.60 7.01
CA ALA A 54 -10.76 -15.61 7.85
C ALA A 54 -11.34 -16.19 9.15
N LEU A 55 -11.17 -15.46 10.24
CA LEU A 55 -11.85 -15.75 11.52
C LEU A 55 -13.23 -15.08 11.61
N GLN A 56 -13.49 -14.11 10.73
CA GLN A 56 -14.76 -13.40 10.64
C GLN A 56 -15.81 -14.23 9.89
N ASP A 57 -17.08 -13.97 10.18
CA ASP A 57 -18.21 -14.53 9.44
C ASP A 57 -18.37 -13.81 8.09
N LEU A 58 -17.62 -14.28 7.08
CA LEU A 58 -17.66 -13.72 5.73
C LEU A 58 -19.01 -13.95 5.06
N ASP A 59 -19.68 -15.06 5.36
CA ASP A 59 -20.98 -15.38 4.79
C ASP A 59 -22.04 -14.38 5.25
N ALA A 60 -22.09 -14.07 6.54
CA ALA A 60 -22.95 -13.02 7.09
C ALA A 60 -22.61 -11.63 6.53
N ALA A 61 -21.34 -11.39 6.17
CA ALA A 61 -20.91 -10.15 5.52
C ALA A 61 -21.19 -10.10 4.01
N GLY A 62 -21.56 -11.22 3.38
CA GLY A 62 -21.76 -11.32 1.94
C GLY A 62 -20.47 -11.39 1.11
N TYR A 63 -19.38 -11.91 1.69
CA TYR A 63 -18.06 -12.06 1.05
C TYR A 63 -17.71 -13.53 0.82
N ASP A 64 -16.99 -13.80 -0.26
CA ASP A 64 -16.30 -15.06 -0.50
C ASP A 64 -14.81 -14.94 -0.18
N GLU A 65 -14.20 -16.05 0.24
CA GLU A 65 -12.76 -16.20 0.38
C GLU A 65 -12.23 -17.17 -0.68
N SER A 66 -11.09 -16.85 -1.29
CA SER A 66 -10.44 -17.71 -2.28
C SER A 66 -8.93 -17.58 -2.20
N GLU A 67 -8.22 -18.70 -2.39
CA GLU A 67 -6.77 -18.75 -2.36
C GLU A 67 -6.20 -18.94 -3.77
N TYR A 68 -5.12 -18.22 -4.07
CA TYR A 68 -4.46 -18.29 -5.36
C TYR A 68 -2.95 -18.40 -5.21
N SER A 69 -2.35 -19.18 -6.11
CA SER A 69 -0.92 -19.16 -6.34
C SER A 69 -0.54 -18.04 -7.31
N VAL A 70 0.53 -17.32 -7.00
CA VAL A 70 1.09 -16.25 -7.81
C VAL A 70 2.49 -16.66 -8.25
N THR A 71 2.66 -17.01 -9.52
CA THR A 71 3.95 -17.41 -10.08
C THR A 71 4.60 -16.25 -10.82
N LEU A 72 5.81 -15.87 -10.41
CA LEU A 72 6.52 -14.73 -11.00
C LEU A 72 7.13 -15.10 -12.36
N ALA A 73 6.82 -14.32 -13.41
CA ALA A 73 7.38 -14.52 -14.75
C ALA A 73 8.86 -14.12 -14.83
N SER A 74 9.23 -12.99 -14.20
CA SER A 74 10.59 -12.44 -14.21
C SER A 74 11.00 -11.98 -12.81
N PRO A 75 11.28 -12.92 -11.88
CA PRO A 75 11.63 -12.59 -10.50
C PRO A 75 12.93 -11.78 -10.42
N ARG A 76 12.95 -10.78 -9.54
CA ARG A 76 14.11 -9.90 -9.33
C ARG A 76 14.45 -9.81 -7.85
N VAL A 77 15.74 -9.69 -7.56
CA VAL A 77 16.26 -9.38 -6.22
C VAL A 77 16.61 -7.91 -6.16
N TYR A 78 16.15 -7.23 -5.11
CA TYR A 78 16.37 -5.81 -4.88
C TYR A 78 17.36 -5.62 -3.73
N SER A 79 18.24 -4.63 -3.85
CA SER A 79 19.19 -4.27 -2.79
C SER A 79 19.47 -2.77 -2.80
N TYR A 80 19.82 -2.22 -1.65
CA TYR A 80 20.31 -0.84 -1.58
C TYR A 80 21.70 -0.72 -2.18
N VAL A 81 22.00 0.45 -2.75
CA VAL A 81 23.32 0.81 -3.23
C VAL A 81 24.10 1.43 -2.08
N GLY A 82 24.99 0.66 -1.44
CA GLY A 82 25.74 1.11 -0.27
C GLY A 82 24.82 1.57 0.86
N ALA A 83 25.19 2.65 1.55
CA ALA A 83 24.37 3.27 2.60
C ALA A 83 23.38 4.34 2.06
N THR A 84 22.84 4.15 0.85
CA THR A 84 21.92 5.11 0.21
C THR A 84 20.51 4.53 0.10
N THR A 85 19.53 5.39 -0.14
CA THR A 85 18.14 4.99 -0.45
C THR A 85 17.96 4.53 -1.90
N ARG A 86 19.01 4.58 -2.73
CA ARG A 86 18.94 4.08 -4.11
C ARG A 86 18.87 2.57 -4.12
N VAL A 87 17.95 2.03 -4.90
CA VAL A 87 17.73 0.59 -5.07
C VAL A 87 18.27 0.14 -6.42
N ARG A 88 19.02 -0.96 -6.43
CA ARG A 88 19.36 -1.71 -7.65
C ARG A 88 18.59 -3.02 -7.66
N SER A 89 18.35 -3.56 -8.85
CA SER A 89 17.75 -4.89 -9.00
C SER A 89 18.47 -5.71 -10.06
N GLN A 90 18.47 -7.02 -9.87
CA GLN A 90 18.99 -8.00 -10.81
C GLN A 90 18.02 -9.17 -10.93
N ALA A 91 18.16 -10.00 -11.97
CA ALA A 91 17.39 -11.24 -12.08
C ALA A 91 17.63 -12.11 -10.85
N ALA A 92 16.58 -12.74 -10.33
CA ALA A 92 16.73 -13.69 -9.23
C ALA A 92 17.48 -14.95 -9.71
N PRO A 93 18.30 -15.58 -8.86
CA PRO A 93 18.97 -16.82 -9.19
C PRO A 93 17.94 -17.93 -9.44
N ARG A 94 18.31 -19.01 -10.13
CA ARG A 94 17.42 -20.18 -10.21
C ARG A 94 17.25 -20.79 -8.82
N SER A 95 16.01 -21.12 -8.44
CA SER A 95 15.74 -21.83 -7.20
C SER A 95 15.75 -23.35 -7.46
N PRO A 96 16.44 -24.16 -6.62
CA PRO A 96 16.35 -25.62 -6.70
C PRO A 96 14.96 -26.15 -6.32
N GLN A 97 14.13 -25.33 -5.70
CA GLN A 97 12.77 -25.66 -5.27
C GLN A 97 11.72 -25.39 -6.37
N GLY A 98 12.15 -24.93 -7.55
CA GLY A 98 11.27 -24.65 -8.69
C GLY A 98 11.05 -23.17 -8.96
N GLN A 99 9.90 -22.83 -9.53
CA GLN A 99 9.54 -21.46 -9.88
C GLN A 99 9.30 -20.60 -8.63
N TYR A 100 9.64 -19.31 -8.70
CA TYR A 100 9.30 -18.36 -7.64
C TYR A 100 7.79 -18.17 -7.58
N ARG A 101 7.18 -18.73 -6.54
CA ARG A 101 5.76 -18.71 -6.30
C ARG A 101 5.48 -18.12 -4.92
N SER A 102 4.43 -17.32 -4.84
CA SER A 102 3.83 -16.85 -3.60
C SER A 102 2.35 -17.23 -3.56
N ARG A 103 1.67 -16.93 -2.46
CA ARG A 103 0.21 -17.09 -2.33
C ARG A 103 -0.45 -15.77 -1.99
N ILE A 104 -1.70 -15.63 -2.40
CA ILE A 104 -2.58 -14.55 -1.97
C ILE A 104 -3.92 -15.16 -1.55
N ILE A 105 -4.53 -14.58 -0.54
CA ILE A 105 -5.92 -14.83 -0.15
C ILE A 105 -6.72 -13.61 -0.57
N VAL A 106 -7.81 -13.83 -1.29
CA VAL A 106 -8.71 -12.77 -1.77
C VAL A 106 -10.04 -12.93 -1.06
N ARG A 107 -10.44 -11.87 -0.35
CA ARG A 107 -11.77 -11.71 0.23
C ARG A 107 -12.50 -10.64 -0.55
N ALA A 108 -13.57 -11.02 -1.24
CA ALA A 108 -14.31 -10.12 -2.12
C ALA A 108 -15.81 -10.28 -1.93
N PRO A 109 -16.63 -9.24 -2.20
CA PRO A 109 -18.07 -9.38 -2.19
C PRO A 109 -18.51 -10.50 -3.15
N ARG A 110 -19.38 -11.38 -2.65
CA ARG A 110 -19.99 -12.45 -3.44
C ARG A 110 -20.78 -11.89 -4.63
N ASP A 111 -21.53 -10.82 -4.38
CA ASP A 111 -22.12 -10.00 -5.44
C ASP A 111 -21.11 -8.96 -5.93
N LYS A 112 -20.67 -9.11 -7.18
CA LYS A 112 -19.74 -8.18 -7.82
C LYS A 112 -20.29 -6.75 -7.92
N ALA A 113 -21.61 -6.57 -7.93
CA ALA A 113 -22.23 -5.25 -7.95
C ALA A 113 -22.05 -4.49 -6.62
N ALA A 114 -21.76 -5.20 -5.52
CA ALA A 114 -21.45 -4.58 -4.23
C ALA A 114 -20.00 -4.06 -4.12
N PHE A 115 -19.15 -4.31 -5.13
CA PHE A 115 -17.78 -3.79 -5.13
C PHE A 115 -17.76 -2.26 -5.27
N ASN A 116 -17.22 -1.59 -4.26
CA ASN A 116 -17.17 -0.13 -4.17
C ASN A 116 -15.91 0.50 -4.82
N GLY A 117 -15.12 -0.27 -5.57
CA GLY A 117 -13.90 0.22 -6.21
C GLY A 117 -12.67 0.29 -5.31
N ARG A 118 -12.75 -0.15 -4.04
CA ARG A 118 -11.62 -0.08 -3.09
C ARG A 118 -11.01 -1.45 -2.86
N VAL A 119 -9.69 -1.50 -2.86
CA VAL A 119 -8.91 -2.71 -2.55
C VAL A 119 -7.99 -2.38 -1.38
N LEU A 120 -8.08 -3.18 -0.32
CA LEU A 120 -7.10 -3.21 0.76
C LEU A 120 -6.10 -4.32 0.47
N VAL A 121 -4.81 -4.02 0.57
CA VAL A 121 -3.74 -5.00 0.38
C VAL A 121 -2.91 -5.02 1.65
N GLU A 122 -2.86 -6.19 2.29
CA GLU A 122 -1.98 -6.47 3.42
C GLU A 122 -0.87 -7.42 2.97
N MET A 123 0.37 -7.13 3.38
CA MET A 123 1.48 -8.07 3.22
C MET A 123 1.44 -9.07 4.36
N MET A 124 1.44 -10.36 4.02
CA MET A 124 1.42 -11.41 5.04
C MET A 124 2.73 -11.40 5.84
N ASN A 125 2.61 -11.38 7.17
CA ASN A 125 3.72 -11.46 8.11
C ASN A 125 4.28 -12.89 8.10
N THR A 126 5.59 -13.04 7.88
CA THR A 126 6.27 -14.36 7.82
C THR A 126 7.23 -14.61 8.99
N THR A 127 7.25 -13.74 10.01
CA THR A 127 8.23 -13.85 11.12
C THR A 127 8.02 -15.09 11.98
N SER A 128 6.80 -15.64 11.98
CA SER A 128 6.43 -16.86 12.72
C SER A 128 6.67 -18.14 11.93
N GLN A 129 7.43 -18.09 10.83
CA GLN A 129 7.67 -19.21 9.89
C GLN A 129 6.42 -19.74 9.17
N VAL A 130 5.28 -19.12 9.41
CA VAL A 130 4.03 -19.24 8.66
C VAL A 130 3.64 -17.83 8.24
N ASP A 131 2.89 -17.72 7.16
CA ASP A 131 2.44 -16.42 6.67
C ASP A 131 1.06 -16.07 7.23
N LEU A 132 0.95 -14.88 7.83
CA LEU A 132 -0.20 -14.46 8.63
C LEU A 132 -0.69 -13.07 8.20
N ASP A 133 -2.00 -12.91 8.04
CA ASP A 133 -2.71 -11.65 7.78
C ASP A 133 -3.21 -11.02 9.10
N ILE A 134 -2.28 -10.74 10.01
CA ILE A 134 -2.59 -10.33 11.40
C ILE A 134 -3.46 -9.06 11.47
N ALA A 135 -3.21 -8.06 10.62
CA ALA A 135 -4.01 -6.83 10.69
C ALA A 135 -5.47 -7.13 10.29
N TRP A 136 -5.68 -7.98 9.29
CA TRP A 136 -7.00 -8.48 8.93
C TRP A 136 -7.66 -9.30 10.03
N GLN A 137 -6.94 -10.22 10.67
CA GLN A 137 -7.52 -11.05 11.75
C GLN A 137 -7.98 -10.23 12.96
N HIS A 138 -7.41 -9.04 13.16
CA HIS A 138 -7.84 -8.11 14.20
C HIS A 138 -8.79 -7.01 13.71
N ALA A 139 -9.11 -6.98 12.41
CA ALA A 139 -10.14 -6.09 11.88
C ALA A 139 -11.52 -6.52 12.44
N ARG A 140 -12.27 -5.54 12.93
CA ARG A 140 -13.61 -5.70 13.49
C ARG A 140 -14.65 -5.19 12.50
#